data_AF-A0ABD1XG57-F1
#
_entry.id   AF-A0ABD1XG57-F1
#
_cell.length_a   1.000
_cell.length_b   1.000
_cell.length_c   1.000
_cell.angle_alpha   90.00
_cell.angle_beta   90.00
_cell.angle_gamma   90.00
#
_symmetry.space_group_name_H-M   'P 1'
#
loop_
_entity.id
_entity.type
_entity.pdbx_description
1 polymer ?
#
loop_
_entity_poly.entity_id
_entity_poly.type
_entity_poly.pdbx_seq_one_letter_code
_entity_poly.pdbx_strand_id
1 'polypeptide(L)'
;MDYTTILSRNGHNLVKLTSSSHSIDLRSGYCPETKTFRSLRPQVPLPPKTISFSAAPFVPLLQETIPFSADSLVLSLQSASPWRDAAALFDSATGHRISYSEFHRFARNLASSQCTTVGLCKINVAFVIAPNLISVLVLYFALLSWGIIISPANPLSTSEEISCLISI
;
A
#
# COMPACT_ATOMS: atom_id res chain seq x y z
N MET A 1 6.09 43.39 27.79
CA MET A 1 4.64 43.62 27.82
C MET A 1 4.04 42.81 26.69
N ASP A 2 3.17 41.82 26.85
CA ASP A 2 2.66 41.05 27.98
C ASP A 2 1.95 39.86 27.33
N TYR A 3 2.34 38.61 27.63
CA TYR A 3 1.54 37.45 27.24
C TYR A 3 1.48 36.45 28.40
N THR A 4 0.51 36.73 29.27
CA THR A 4 -0.38 35.81 29.97
C THR A 4 0.14 34.42 30.31
N THR A 5 0.59 34.29 31.56
CA THR A 5 0.71 33.04 32.31
C THR A 5 -0.66 32.39 32.50
N ILE A 6 -0.86 31.16 32.02
CA ILE A 6 -1.90 30.25 32.53
C ILE A 6 -1.21 29.11 33.29
N LEU A 7 -1.17 29.26 34.61
CA LEU A 7 -0.84 28.19 35.54
C LEU A 7 -2.08 27.31 35.72
N SER A 8 -2.04 26.09 35.19
CA SER A 8 -2.91 25.02 35.67
C SER A 8 -2.11 24.08 36.55
N ARG A 9 -2.39 24.16 37.85
CA ARG A 9 -1.89 23.31 38.92
C ARG A 9 -2.79 22.09 38.98
N ASN A 10 -2.28 20.93 38.57
CA ASN A 10 -2.52 19.64 39.23
C ASN A 10 -1.60 18.57 38.65
N GLY A 11 -0.92 17.88 39.56
CA GLY A 11 0.17 16.97 39.25
C GLY A 11 -0.27 15.67 38.59
N HIS A 12 0.78 14.94 38.21
CA HIS A 12 0.85 13.54 37.79
C HIS A 12 0.75 13.30 36.27
N ASN A 13 1.95 13.20 35.68
CA ASN A 13 2.33 12.62 34.39
C ASN A 13 1.92 13.34 33.11
N LEU A 14 2.58 14.49 32.88
CA LEU A 14 2.87 14.97 31.53
C LEU A 14 3.98 14.07 30.93
N VAL A 15 3.62 13.16 30.03
CA VAL A 15 4.57 12.66 29.03
C VAL A 15 4.89 13.84 28.12
N LYS A 16 5.91 14.61 28.52
CA LYS A 16 6.50 15.67 27.73
C LYS A 16 7.23 14.98 26.58
N LEU A 17 6.64 14.96 25.39
CA LEU A 17 7.39 14.73 24.16
C LEU A 17 8.30 15.95 23.96
N THR A 18 9.41 16.00 24.71
CA THR A 18 10.49 16.94 24.44
C THR A 18 11.14 16.50 23.14
N SER A 19 10.65 17.00 22.00
CA SER A 19 11.50 17.11 20.82
C SER A 19 12.64 18.04 21.20
N SER A 20 13.81 17.49 21.52
CA SER A 20 15.03 18.28 21.72
C SER A 20 15.34 18.99 20.41
N SER A 21 14.94 20.26 20.33
CA SER A 21 15.11 21.13 19.19
C SER A 21 16.53 21.72 19.16
N HIS A 22 17.54 20.88 18.92
CA HIS A 22 18.92 21.19 18.52
C HIS A 22 19.42 19.84 17.96
N SER A 23 19.87 19.62 16.72
CA SER A 23 20.77 20.37 15.83
C SER A 23 20.48 20.10 14.33
N ILE A 24 19.23 19.78 13.94
CA ILE A 24 18.91 19.51 12.53
C ILE A 24 18.98 20.82 11.74
N ASP A 25 19.84 20.88 10.74
CA ASP A 25 19.86 21.98 9.79
C ASP A 25 18.56 21.98 8.99
N LEU A 26 17.74 23.01 9.17
CA LEU A 26 16.43 23.13 8.53
C LEU A 26 16.52 23.38 7.02
N ARG A 27 17.71 23.72 6.51
CA ARG A 27 17.94 23.94 5.07
C ARG A 27 18.38 22.66 4.36
N SER A 28 19.19 21.83 5.00
CA SER A 28 19.70 20.57 4.40
C SER A 28 19.02 19.30 4.94
N GLY A 29 18.36 19.37 6.09
CA GLY A 29 17.87 18.20 6.82
C GLY A 29 18.97 17.39 7.51
N TYR A 30 20.20 17.89 7.52
CA TYR A 30 21.33 17.20 8.13
C TYR A 30 21.31 17.32 9.66
N CYS A 31 21.42 16.18 10.33
CA CYS A 31 21.56 16.09 11.78
C CYS A 31 23.02 15.72 12.12
N PRO A 32 23.86 16.65 12.62
CA PRO A 32 25.27 16.40 12.90
C PRO A 32 25.48 15.39 14.04
N GLU A 33 24.53 15.29 14.98
CA GLU A 33 24.58 14.30 16.07
C GLU A 33 24.45 12.87 15.58
N THR A 34 23.52 12.62 14.65
CA THR A 34 23.30 11.28 14.09
C THR A 34 24.09 11.03 12.82
N LYS A 35 24.70 12.07 12.24
CA LYS A 35 25.32 12.06 10.90
C LYS A 35 24.38 11.53 9.82
N THR A 36 23.07 11.81 9.95
CA THR A 36 22.04 11.38 8.99
C THR A 36 21.28 12.57 8.41
N PHE A 37 20.73 12.39 7.21
CA PHE A 37 19.81 13.33 6.58
C PHE A 37 18.36 12.90 6.84
N ARG A 38 17.50 13.86 7.18
CA ARG A 38 16.07 13.64 7.36
C ARG A 38 15.28 14.50 6.39
N SER A 39 14.13 14.01 5.96
CA SER A 39 13.20 14.82 5.18
C SER A 39 12.76 16.03 6.00
N LEU A 40 12.70 17.19 5.36
CA LEU A 40 12.15 18.42 5.94
C LEU A 40 10.61 18.41 6.00
N ARG A 41 9.96 17.44 5.34
CA ARG A 41 8.51 17.28 5.41
C ARG A 41 8.10 16.78 6.80
N PRO A 42 6.95 17.24 7.33
CA PRO A 42 6.39 16.68 8.55
C PRO A 42 6.29 15.15 8.44
N GLN A 43 6.64 14.47 9.53
CA GLN A 43 6.46 13.03 9.62
C GLN A 43 4.95 12.74 9.56
N VAL A 44 4.51 12.07 8.51
CA VAL A 44 3.12 11.60 8.41
C VAL A 44 3.03 10.30 9.20
N PRO A 45 2.12 10.17 10.17
CA PRO A 45 1.94 8.92 10.89
C PRO A 45 1.52 7.84 9.90
N LEU A 46 2.32 6.77 9.84
CA LEU A 46 1.99 5.61 9.04
C LEU A 46 0.78 4.91 9.67
N PRO A 47 -0.13 4.32 8.86
CA PRO A 47 -1.21 3.52 9.40
C PRO A 47 -0.64 2.42 10.32
N PRO A 48 -1.29 2.12 11.45
CA PRO A 48 -0.82 1.08 12.37
C PRO A 48 -0.67 -0.25 11.63
N LYS A 49 0.43 -0.96 11.87
CA LYS A 49 0.71 -2.29 11.29
C LYS A 49 -0.35 -3.34 11.67
N THR A 50 -1.13 -3.06 12.71
CA THR A 50 -2.22 -3.89 13.23
C THR A 50 -3.36 -2.97 13.64
N ILE A 51 -4.41 -2.87 12.84
CA ILE A 51 -5.70 -2.40 13.35
C ILE A 51 -6.35 -3.64 13.95
N SER A 52 -6.08 -3.90 15.23
CA SER A 52 -6.98 -4.73 16.03
C SER A 52 -8.30 -3.96 16.05
N PHE A 53 -9.33 -4.47 15.38
CA PHE A 53 -10.66 -3.89 15.43
C PHE A 53 -11.05 -3.81 16.91
N SER A 54 -11.02 -2.62 17.49
CA SER A 54 -11.48 -2.40 18.85
C SER A 54 -12.95 -2.82 18.87
N ALA A 55 -13.27 -3.78 19.72
CA ALA A 55 -14.58 -4.37 19.83
C ALA A 55 -15.63 -3.27 20.08
N ALA A 56 -16.36 -2.90 19.03
CA ALA A 56 -17.72 -2.44 19.21
C ALA A 56 -18.52 -3.68 19.66
N PRO A 57 -19.21 -3.65 20.81
CA PRO A 57 -20.22 -4.67 21.07
C PRO A 57 -21.34 -4.40 20.06
N PHE A 58 -21.86 -5.45 19.41
CA PHE A 58 -22.90 -5.42 18.38
C PHE A 58 -22.43 -5.30 16.91
N VAL A 59 -21.77 -6.35 16.41
CA VAL A 59 -22.22 -7.01 15.15
C VAL A 59 -21.88 -8.51 15.25
N PRO A 60 -22.87 -9.42 15.28
CA PRO A 60 -22.64 -10.83 15.01
C PRO A 60 -22.76 -11.08 13.50
N LEU A 61 -21.91 -11.97 12.98
CA LEU A 61 -21.87 -12.58 11.64
C LEU A 61 -20.69 -12.14 10.76
N LEU A 62 -19.86 -13.16 10.49
CA LEU A 62 -18.73 -13.23 9.56
C LEU A 62 -17.41 -12.64 10.06
N GLN A 63 -16.93 -13.17 11.18
CA GLN A 63 -15.50 -13.21 11.51
C GLN A 63 -14.80 -14.19 10.57
N GLU A 64 -14.59 -13.78 9.32
CA GLU A 64 -13.53 -14.37 8.50
C GLU A 64 -12.29 -13.50 8.71
N THR A 65 -11.38 -13.98 9.55
CA THR A 65 -10.03 -13.41 9.71
C THR A 65 -9.26 -13.59 8.40
N ILE A 66 -9.44 -12.67 7.46
CA ILE A 66 -8.64 -12.60 6.23
C ILE A 66 -7.24 -12.10 6.63
N PRO A 67 -6.16 -12.86 6.35
CA PRO A 67 -4.81 -12.41 6.63
C PRO A 67 -4.52 -11.12 5.86
N PHE A 68 -4.11 -10.11 6.62
CA PHE A 68 -3.80 -8.76 6.18
C PHE A 68 -2.74 -8.77 5.06
N SER A 69 -3.17 -8.69 3.80
CA SER A 69 -2.32 -8.33 2.67
C SER A 69 -2.58 -6.85 2.33
N ALA A 70 -1.56 -6.17 1.80
CA ALA A 70 -1.58 -4.72 1.56
C ALA A 70 -2.72 -4.29 0.61
N ASP A 71 -3.19 -5.23 -0.22
CA ASP A 71 -4.35 -5.10 -1.11
C ASP A 71 -5.66 -4.84 -0.35
N SER A 72 -5.88 -5.47 0.80
CA SER A 72 -7.11 -5.40 1.59
C SER A 72 -7.26 -4.05 2.31
N LEU A 73 -6.15 -3.44 2.72
CA LEU A 73 -6.12 -2.09 3.30
C LEU A 73 -6.44 -1.05 2.22
N VAL A 74 -5.76 -1.13 1.06
CA VAL A 74 -6.00 -0.23 -0.07
C VAL A 74 -7.46 -0.34 -0.55
N LEU A 75 -8.00 -1.56 -0.66
CA LEU A 75 -9.41 -1.79 -0.98
C LEU A 75 -10.36 -1.16 0.04
N SER A 76 -10.06 -1.31 1.34
CA SER A 76 -10.92 -0.77 2.41
C SER A 76 -10.95 0.75 2.38
N LEU A 77 -9.80 1.41 2.18
CA LEU A 77 -9.72 2.86 2.06
C LEU A 77 -10.44 3.38 0.81
N GLN A 78 -10.36 2.66 -0.32
CA GLN A 78 -11.07 3.03 -1.55
C GLN A 78 -12.57 2.78 -1.46
N SER A 79 -13.02 1.78 -0.69
CA SER A 79 -14.44 1.53 -0.48
C SER A 79 -15.13 2.67 0.27
N ALA A 80 -14.42 3.42 1.12
CA ALA A 80 -14.94 4.60 1.82
C ALA A 80 -14.73 5.92 1.05
N SER A 81 -14.07 5.86 -0.11
CA SER A 81 -13.69 7.04 -0.89
C SER A 81 -14.86 7.58 -1.72
N PRO A 82 -15.03 8.92 -1.82
CA PRO A 82 -15.99 9.51 -2.75
C PRO A 82 -15.59 9.32 -4.23
N TRP A 83 -14.37 8.86 -4.50
CA TRP A 83 -13.80 8.72 -5.84
C TRP A 83 -13.96 7.32 -6.46
N ARG A 84 -14.85 6.47 -5.94
CA ARG A 84 -15.05 5.09 -6.43
C ARG A 84 -15.41 5.02 -7.92
N ASP A 85 -16.18 5.99 -8.40
CA ASP A 85 -16.63 6.06 -9.79
C ASP A 85 -15.70 6.93 -10.66
N ALA A 86 -14.63 7.47 -10.07
CA ALA A 86 -13.61 8.16 -10.82
C ALA A 86 -12.82 7.16 -11.68
N ALA A 87 -12.45 7.60 -12.89
CA ALA A 87 -11.62 6.82 -13.78
C ALA A 87 -10.20 6.68 -13.18
N ALA A 88 -9.77 5.43 -13.01
CA ALA A 88 -8.50 5.06 -12.40
C ALA A 88 -7.42 4.81 -13.44
N LEU A 89 -7.77 4.10 -14.52
CA LEU A 89 -6.86 3.68 -15.58
C LEU A 89 -7.40 4.06 -16.94
N PHE A 90 -6.50 4.48 -17.81
CA PHE A 90 -6.80 4.95 -19.16
C PHE A 90 -5.85 4.27 -20.14
N ASP A 91 -6.42 3.69 -21.19
CA ASP A 91 -5.66 3.17 -22.31
C ASP A 91 -5.66 4.24 -23.40
N SER A 92 -4.47 4.75 -23.72
CA SER A 92 -4.31 5.78 -24.73
C SER A 92 -4.50 5.26 -26.16
N ALA A 93 -4.24 3.97 -26.40
CA ALA A 93 -4.35 3.37 -27.72
C ALA A 93 -5.80 3.05 -28.08
N THR A 94 -6.58 2.58 -27.11
CA THR A 94 -8.00 2.21 -27.32
C THR A 94 -8.98 3.28 -26.86
N GLY A 95 -8.53 4.26 -26.09
CA GLY A 95 -9.40 5.25 -25.43
C GLY A 95 -10.23 4.66 -24.28
N HIS A 96 -10.04 3.39 -23.95
CA HIS A 96 -10.78 2.69 -22.91
C HIS A 96 -10.43 3.22 -21.52
N ARG A 97 -11.42 3.34 -20.65
CA ARG A 97 -11.27 3.88 -19.30
C ARG A 97 -11.89 2.91 -18.32
N ILE A 98 -11.20 2.65 -17.21
CA ILE A 98 -11.68 1.78 -16.14
C ILE A 98 -11.77 2.60 -14.86
N SER A 99 -12.95 2.59 -14.24
CA SER A 99 -13.17 3.20 -12.92
C SER A 99 -12.50 2.39 -11.80
N TYR A 100 -12.28 2.99 -10.64
CA TYR A 100 -11.76 2.26 -9.48
C TYR A 100 -12.66 1.07 -9.12
N SER A 101 -13.98 1.26 -9.10
CA SER A 101 -14.94 0.19 -8.78
C SER A 101 -14.87 -0.99 -9.74
N GLU A 102 -14.73 -0.73 -11.04
CA GLU A 102 -14.57 -1.77 -12.06
C GLU A 102 -13.23 -2.50 -11.95
N PHE A 103 -12.14 -1.75 -11.76
CA PHE A 103 -10.81 -2.33 -11.55
C PHE A 103 -10.82 -3.30 -10.37
N HIS A 104 -11.42 -2.90 -9.24
CA HIS A 104 -11.57 -3.75 -8.06
C HIS A 104 -12.43 -4.97 -8.31
N ARG A 105 -13.55 -4.82 -9.04
CA ARG A 105 -14.41 -5.94 -9.39
C ARG A 105 -13.64 -6.96 -10.24
N PHE A 106 -12.90 -6.51 -11.25
CA PHE A 106 -12.12 -7.40 -12.10
C PHE A 106 -11.01 -8.11 -11.32
N ALA A 107 -10.27 -7.38 -10.49
CA ALA A 107 -9.19 -7.96 -9.70
C ALA A 107 -9.72 -8.96 -8.66
N ARG A 108 -10.84 -8.65 -7.99
CA ARG A 108 -11.49 -9.57 -7.04
C ARG A 108 -12.03 -10.80 -7.73
N ASN A 109 -12.69 -10.64 -8.88
CA ASN A 109 -13.22 -11.76 -9.65
C ASN A 109 -12.06 -12.69 -10.07
N LEU A 110 -10.97 -12.11 -10.56
CA LEU A 110 -9.77 -12.86 -10.95
C LEU A 110 -9.08 -13.53 -9.75
N ALA A 111 -9.02 -12.87 -8.60
CA ALA A 111 -8.51 -13.47 -7.36
C ALA A 111 -9.45 -14.56 -6.82
N SER A 112 -10.77 -14.44 -7.00
CA SER A 112 -11.73 -15.45 -6.56
C SER A 112 -11.77 -16.67 -7.47
N SER A 113 -11.42 -16.52 -8.75
CA SER A 113 -11.23 -17.63 -9.65
C SER A 113 -9.95 -18.37 -9.26
N GLN A 114 -10.06 -19.31 -8.32
CA GLN A 114 -8.97 -20.22 -7.98
C GLN A 114 -8.46 -20.83 -9.29
N CYS A 115 -7.22 -20.50 -9.65
CA CYS A 115 -6.51 -21.08 -10.77
C CYS A 115 -6.16 -22.53 -10.44
N THR A 116 -7.17 -23.40 -10.34
CA THR A 116 -7.00 -24.85 -10.24
C THR A 116 -6.17 -25.40 -11.40
N THR A 117 -6.10 -24.67 -12.51
CA THR A 117 -5.27 -24.97 -13.68
C THR A 117 -3.80 -24.56 -13.56
N VAL A 118 -3.45 -23.56 -12.73
CA VAL A 118 -2.09 -22.97 -12.74
C VAL A 118 -1.26 -23.39 -11.52
N GLY A 119 -1.85 -24.07 -10.53
CA GLY A 119 -1.12 -24.65 -9.40
C GLY A 119 -0.35 -23.62 -8.55
N LEU A 120 -0.75 -22.35 -8.62
CA LEU A 120 -0.09 -21.27 -7.91
C LEU A 120 -0.48 -21.30 -6.44
N CYS A 121 0.49 -21.56 -5.58
CA CYS A 121 0.35 -21.48 -4.14
C CYS A 121 0.91 -20.15 -3.60
N LYS A 122 0.53 -19.83 -2.37
CA LYS A 122 1.11 -18.72 -1.61
C LYS A 122 2.64 -18.88 -1.57
N ILE A 123 3.39 -17.77 -1.73
CA ILE A 123 4.88 -17.73 -1.77
C ILE A 123 5.49 -18.15 -3.13
N ASN A 124 4.70 -18.56 -4.13
CA ASN A 124 5.26 -18.74 -5.47
C ASN A 124 5.61 -17.41 -6.14
N VAL A 125 6.53 -17.48 -7.12
CA VAL A 125 6.91 -16.36 -7.97
C VAL A 125 6.20 -16.50 -9.31
N ALA A 126 5.49 -15.46 -9.73
CA ALA A 126 4.91 -15.35 -11.07
C ALA A 126 5.81 -14.45 -11.92
N PHE A 127 6.46 -15.05 -12.91
CA PHE A 127 7.21 -14.33 -13.94
C PHE A 127 6.25 -13.88 -15.05
N VAL A 128 6.09 -12.58 -15.23
CA VAL A 128 5.07 -12.01 -16.15
C VAL A 128 5.75 -11.23 -17.26
N ILE A 129 5.70 -11.77 -18.47
CA ILE A 129 6.10 -11.07 -19.70
C ILE A 129 4.82 -10.56 -20.37
N ALA A 130 4.60 -9.25 -20.33
CA ALA A 130 3.44 -8.65 -20.99
C ALA A 130 3.71 -7.19 -21.39
N PRO A 131 3.10 -6.70 -22.48
CA PRO A 131 3.09 -5.29 -22.81
C PRO A 131 2.30 -4.47 -21.79
N ASN A 132 2.49 -3.15 -21.80
CA ASN A 132 1.76 -2.24 -20.93
C ASN A 132 0.26 -2.21 -21.31
N LEU A 133 -0.53 -3.03 -20.63
CA LEU A 133 -1.97 -3.14 -20.81
C LEU A 133 -2.68 -3.03 -19.45
N ILE A 134 -3.87 -2.44 -19.44
CA ILE A 134 -4.67 -2.32 -18.21
C ILE A 134 -4.95 -3.70 -17.58
N SER A 135 -5.21 -4.72 -18.41
CA SER A 135 -5.46 -6.09 -17.95
C SER A 135 -4.28 -6.67 -17.15
N VAL A 136 -3.04 -6.25 -17.42
CA VAL A 136 -1.85 -6.71 -16.68
C VAL A 136 -1.84 -6.14 -15.26
N LEU A 137 -2.32 -4.91 -15.07
CA LEU A 137 -2.47 -4.32 -13.74
C LEU A 137 -3.54 -5.03 -12.92
N VAL A 138 -4.65 -5.42 -13.56
CA VAL A 138 -5.70 -6.25 -12.92
C VAL A 138 -5.12 -7.61 -12.50
N LEU A 139 -4.32 -8.23 -13.37
CA LEU A 139 -3.63 -9.48 -13.08
C LEU A 139 -2.67 -9.34 -11.89
N TYR A 140 -1.84 -8.29 -11.86
CA TYR A 140 -0.93 -8.05 -10.74
C TYR A 140 -1.67 -7.91 -9.43
N PHE A 141 -2.78 -7.17 -9.40
CA PHE A 141 -3.56 -7.03 -8.18
C PHE A 141 -4.11 -8.38 -7.69
N ALA A 142 -4.61 -9.22 -8.61
CA ALA A 142 -5.10 -10.55 -8.26
C ALA A 142 -3.99 -11.47 -7.73
N LEU A 143 -2.80 -11.46 -8.35
CA LEU A 143 -1.64 -12.23 -7.89
C LEU A 143 -1.16 -11.78 -6.50
N LEU A 144 -1.15 -10.47 -6.23
CA LEU A 144 -0.84 -9.94 -4.90
C LEU A 144 -1.88 -10.35 -3.86
N SER A 145 -3.17 -10.42 -4.22
CA SER A 145 -4.23 -10.94 -3.34
C SER A 145 -4.05 -12.42 -3.00
N TRP A 146 -3.45 -13.21 -3.90
CA TRP A 146 -3.07 -14.60 -3.61
C TRP A 146 -1.81 -14.73 -2.75
N GLY A 147 -1.07 -13.64 -2.54
CA GLY A 147 0.23 -13.68 -1.85
C GLY A 147 1.33 -14.29 -2.71
N ILE A 148 1.24 -14.10 -4.03
CA ILE A 148 2.28 -14.46 -5.01
C ILE A 148 3.23 -13.28 -5.18
N ILE A 149 4.52 -13.58 -5.33
CA ILE A 149 5.55 -12.60 -5.65
C ILE A 149 5.56 -12.38 -7.16
N ILE A 150 5.45 -11.14 -7.60
CA ILE A 150 5.43 -10.82 -9.03
C ILE A 150 6.82 -10.42 -9.48
N SER A 151 7.30 -11.04 -10.56
CA SER A 151 8.53 -10.67 -11.26
C SER A 151 8.17 -10.24 -12.69
N PRO A 152 7.94 -8.93 -12.93
CA PRO A 152 7.62 -8.44 -14.27
C PRO A 152 8.87 -8.45 -15.16
N ALA A 153 8.71 -8.83 -16.43
CA ALA A 153 9.77 -8.82 -17.42
C ALA A 153 9.36 -8.05 -18.68
N ASN A 154 10.36 -7.50 -19.35
CA ASN A 154 10.15 -6.72 -20.56
C ASN A 154 9.76 -7.66 -21.72
N PRO A 155 8.63 -7.43 -22.40
CA PRO A 155 8.26 -8.20 -23.58
C PRO A 155 9.21 -8.01 -24.78
N LEU A 156 10.04 -6.97 -24.76
CA LEU A 156 11.05 -6.73 -25.79
C LEU A 156 12.41 -7.40 -25.46
N SER A 157 12.53 -8.09 -24.32
CA SER A 157 13.76 -8.80 -23.98
C SER A 157 14.03 -9.98 -24.91
N THR A 158 15.30 -10.29 -25.14
CA THR A 158 15.69 -11.40 -26.00
C THR A 158 15.49 -12.75 -25.30
N SER A 159 15.50 -13.84 -26.08
CA SER A 159 15.34 -15.18 -25.52
C SER A 159 16.46 -15.55 -24.55
N GLU A 160 17.67 -15.04 -24.78
CA GLU A 160 18.85 -15.25 -23.93
C GLU A 160 18.70 -14.52 -22.59
N GLU A 161 18.24 -13.26 -22.62
CA GLU A 161 17.95 -12.47 -21.41
C GLU A 161 16.85 -13.13 -20.58
N ILE A 162 15.78 -13.59 -21.22
CA ILE A 162 14.68 -14.28 -20.54
C ILE A 162 15.18 -15.59 -19.93
N SER A 163 15.99 -16.37 -20.66
CA SER A 163 16.58 -17.62 -20.16
C SER A 163 17.47 -17.37 -18.93
N CYS A 164 18.22 -16.28 -18.92
CA CYS A 164 19.01 -15.86 -17.77
C CYS A 164 18.11 -15.54 -16.56
N LEU A 165 17.02 -14.79 -16.76
CA LEU A 165 16.11 -14.38 -15.69
C LEU A 165 15.34 -15.55 -15.05
N ILE A 166 15.01 -16.58 -15.81
CA ILE A 166 14.30 -17.77 -15.29
C ILE A 166 15.26 -18.81 -14.68
N SER A 167 16.56 -18.70 -14.94
CA SER A 167 17.57 -19.65 -14.46
C SER A 167 18.10 -19.31 -13.06
N ILE A 168 17.69 -18.17 -12.49
CA ILE A 168 18.07 -17.71 -11.14
C ILE A 168 17.11 -18.30 -10.10
#